data_AF-A0A9D7TSY5-F1
#
_entry.id   AF-A0A9D7TSY5-F1
#
_cell.length_a   1.000
_cell.length_b   1.000
_cell.length_c   1.000
_cell.angle_alpha   90.00
_cell.angle_beta   90.00
_cell.angle_gamma   90.00
#
_symmetry.space_group_name_H-M   'P 1'
#
loop_
_entity.id
_entity.type
_entity.pdbx_description
1 polymer ?
#
loop_
_entity_poly.entity_id
_entity_poly.type
_entity_poly.pdbx_seq_one_letter_code
_entity_poly.pdbx_strand_id
1 'polypeptide(L)' 'MINDILFTEKQRFNQWWAWAIVIGINLIFLFGLVKQVFLGAQFGNNPLSNIGIILFLPVFYYLPFYF' A
#
# COMPACT_ATOMS: atom_id res chain seq x y z
N MET A 1 41.56 -21.97 -2.37
CA MET A 1 40.46 -22.55 -3.16
C MET A 1 39.48 -21.43 -3.46
N ILE A 2 39.15 -21.24 -4.74
CA ILE A 2 38.20 -20.22 -5.20
C ILE A 2 36.82 -20.85 -5.05
N ASN A 3 35.93 -20.18 -4.30
CA ASN A 3 34.54 -20.61 -4.17
C ASN A 3 33.80 -20.15 -5.42
N ASP A 4 33.65 -21.04 -6.40
CA ASP A 4 32.81 -20.77 -7.57
C ASP A 4 31.34 -20.75 -7.15
N ILE A 5 30.64 -19.66 -7.49
CA ILE A 5 29.21 -19.52 -7.21
C ILE A 5 28.46 -20.44 -8.18
N LEU A 6 28.05 -21.62 -7.70
CA LEU A 6 27.36 -22.63 -8.50
C LEU A 6 25.89 -22.27 -8.82
N PHE A 7 25.27 -21.40 -8.02
CA PHE A 7 23.89 -20.98 -8.21
C PHE A 7 23.66 -19.55 -7.66
N THR A 8 22.87 -18.77 -8.38
CA THR A 8 22.39 -17.45 -7.94
C THR A 8 20.91 -17.33 -8.25
N GLU A 9 20.09 -17.14 -7.21
CA GLU A 9 18.68 -16.84 -7.36
C GLU A 9 18.45 -15.33 -7.24
N LYS A 10 17.70 -14.78 -8.19
CA LYS A 10 17.22 -13.39 -8.14
C LYS A 10 15.70 -13.41 -8.09
N GLN A 11 15.16 -13.27 -6.89
CA GLN A 11 13.73 -13.19 -6.67
C GLN A 11 13.19 -11.88 -7.23
N ARG A 12 12.10 -11.95 -8.00
CA ARG A 12 11.42 -10.79 -8.60
C ARG A 12 9.94 -10.89 -8.33
N PHE A 13 9.32 -9.78 -7.96
CA PHE A 13 7.89 -9.70 -7.71
C PHE A 13 7.14 -9.50 -9.04
N ASN A 14 6.73 -10.59 -9.68
CA ASN A 14 6.14 -10.59 -11.02
C ASN A 14 4.60 -10.77 -11.02
N GLN A 15 3.97 -10.86 -9.84
CA GLN A 15 2.54 -11.12 -9.68
C GLN A 15 1.73 -9.84 -9.96
N TRP A 16 1.31 -9.64 -11.21
CA TRP A 16 0.50 -8.48 -11.61
C TRP A 16 -0.79 -8.30 -10.79
N TRP A 17 -1.42 -9.41 -10.36
CA TRP A 17 -2.64 -9.38 -9.56
C TRP A 17 -2.39 -8.81 -8.16
N ALA A 18 -1.19 -9.00 -7.60
CA ALA A 18 -0.82 -8.41 -6.32
C ALA A 18 -0.73 -6.89 -6.43
N TRP A 19 -0.19 -6.38 -7.55
CA TRP A 19 -0.21 -4.94 -7.85
C TRP A 19 -1.63 -4.39 -7.98
N ALA A 20 -2.54 -5.13 -8.62
CA ALA A 20 -3.95 -4.73 -8.70
C ALA A 20 -4.59 -4.61 -7.31
N ILE A 21 -4.32 -5.54 -6.39
CA ILE A 21 -4.79 -5.48 -4.99
C ILE A 21 -4.21 -4.26 -4.27
N VAL A 22 -2.90 -4.03 -4.40
CA VAL A 22 -2.21 -2.89 -3.78
C VAL A 22 -2.80 -1.56 -4.26
N ILE A 23 -3.03 -1.41 -5.56
CA ILE A 23 -3.67 -0.22 -6.13
C ILE A 23 -5.11 -0.08 -5.62
N GLY A 24 -5.88 -1.17 -5.61
CA GLY A 24 -7.26 -1.15 -5.11
C GLY A 24 -7.37 -0.70 -3.65
N ILE A 25 -6.51 -1.20 -2.78
CA ILE A 25 -6.45 -0.79 -1.37
C ILE A 25 -6.10 0.69 -1.25
N ASN A 26 -5.11 1.17 -2.01
CA ASN A 26 -4.72 2.58 -2.02
C ASN A 26 -5.88 3.50 -2.44
N LEU A 27 -6.65 3.12 -3.45
CA LEU A 27 -7.82 3.88 -3.90
C LEU A 27 -8.91 3.96 -2.82
N ILE A 28 -9.13 2.89 -2.06
CA ILE A 28 -10.07 2.88 -0.93
C ILE A 28 -9.64 3.88 0.15
N PHE A 29 -8.36 3.90 0.52
CA PHE A 29 -7.85 4.86 1.51
C PHE A 29 -7.92 6.30 1.02
N LEU A 30 -7.61 6.55 -0.26
CA LEU A 30 -7.71 7.87 -0.86
C LEU A 30 -9.17 8.36 -0.88
N PHE A 31 -10.11 7.47 -1.22
CA PHE A 31 -11.54 7.79 -1.16
C PHE A 31 -11.99 8.11 0.27
N GLY A 32 -11.55 7.32 1.26
CA GLY A 32 -11.80 7.58 2.68
C GLY A 32 -11.28 8.94 3.13
N LEU A 33 -10.07 9.33 2.70
CA LEU A 33 -9.50 10.66 2.98
C LEU A 33 -10.36 11.79 2.41
N VAL A 34 -10.71 11.71 1.13
CA VAL A 34 -11.54 12.73 0.48
C VAL A 34 -12.89 12.84 1.20
N LYS A 35 -13.55 11.70 1.45
CA LYS A 35 -14.86 11.67 2.10
C LYS A 35 -14.81 12.20 3.53
N GLN A 36 -13.83 11.78 4.32
CA GLN A 36 -13.83 12.03 5.75
C GLN A 36 -13.11 13.31 6.15
N VAL A 37 -11.96 13.60 5.56
CA VAL A 37 -11.14 14.76 5.93
C VAL A 37 -11.57 16.01 5.17
N PHE A 38 -11.85 15.90 3.86
CA PHE A 38 -12.21 17.07 3.04
C PHE A 38 -13.71 17.34 3.02
N LEU A 39 -14.54 16.31 2.92
CA LEU A 39 -16.01 16.46 2.85
C LEU A 39 -16.70 16.37 4.22
N GLY A 40 -15.97 15.99 5.28
CA GLY A 40 -16.52 15.86 6.64
C GLY A 40 -17.54 14.72 6.81
N ALA A 41 -17.67 13.82 5.83
CA ALA A 41 -18.63 12.73 5.83
C ALA A 41 -17.98 11.42 6.28
N GLN A 42 -18.63 10.68 7.19
CA GLN A 42 -18.09 9.41 7.68
C GLN A 42 -17.88 8.38 6.57
N PHE A 43 -16.72 7.72 6.59
CA PHE A 43 -16.42 6.57 5.75
C PHE A 43 -16.62 5.28 6.55
N GLY A 44 -17.64 4.49 6.20
CA GLY A 44 -18.07 3.32 6.96
C GLY A 44 -18.88 3.65 8.21
N ASN A 45 -19.15 2.64 9.03
CA ASN A 45 -19.95 2.76 10.27
C ASN A 45 -19.09 3.08 11.50
N ASN A 46 -17.78 2.84 11.42
CA ASN A 46 -16.78 3.14 12.45
C ASN A 46 -15.58 3.81 11.78
N PRO A 47 -15.67 5.11 11.46
CA PRO A 47 -14.60 5.80 10.77
C PRO A 47 -13.32 5.81 11.60
N LEU A 48 -12.18 5.62 10.94
CA LEU A 48 -10.87 5.87 11.55
C LEU A 48 -10.78 7.34 11.98
N SER A 49 -9.95 7.72 12.95
CA SER A 49 -9.75 9.16 13.22
C SER A 49 -9.10 9.86 12.01
N ASN A 50 -9.39 11.16 11.80
CA ASN A 50 -8.76 11.94 10.72
C ASN A 50 -7.22 11.88 10.78
N ILE A 51 -6.67 11.94 12.01
CA ILE A 51 -5.23 11.79 12.28
C ILE A 51 -4.75 10.40 11.85
N GLY A 52 -5.51 9.35 12.15
CA GLY A 52 -5.19 7.98 11.73
C GLY A 52 -5.10 7.88 10.21
N ILE A 53 -6.07 8.43 9.46
CA ILE A 53 -6.04 8.39 7.99
C ILE A 53 -4.78 9.07 7.44
N ILE A 54 -4.44 10.26 7.97
CA ILE A 54 -3.27 11.03 7.53
C ILE A 54 -1.95 10.28 7.82
N LEU A 55 -1.85 9.58 8.95
CA LEU A 55 -0.65 8.81 9.31
C LEU A 55 -0.51 7.50 8.53
N PHE A 56 -1.60 6.81 8.22
CA PHE A 56 -1.56 5.52 7.54
C PHE A 56 -1.42 5.63 6.03
N LEU A 57 -1.96 6.68 5.40
CA LEU A 57 -1.88 6.89 3.95
C LEU A 57 -0.45 6.82 3.37
N PRO A 58 0.56 7.50 3.94
CA PRO A 58 1.92 7.43 3.44
C PRO A 58 2.46 6.00 3.42
N VAL A 59 2.14 5.19 4.43
CA VAL A 59 2.60 3.80 4.52
C VAL A 59 2.08 3.01 3.32
N PHE A 60 0.79 3.10 3.02
CA PHE A 60 0.19 2.39 1.89
C PHE A 60 0.66 2.91 0.52
N TYR A 61 1.03 4.19 0.44
CA TYR A 61 1.55 4.81 -0.79
C TYR A 61 3.01 4.46 -1.07
N TYR A 62 3.85 4.34 -0.03
CA TYR A 62 5.29 4.07 -0.19
C TYR A 62 5.64 2.58 -0.19
N LEU A 63 4.84 1.73 0.46
CA LEU A 63 5.01 0.27 0.48
C LEU A 63 5.23 -0.38 -0.90
N PRO A 64 4.55 0.04 -1.99
CA PRO A 64 4.74 -0.54 -3.32
C PRO A 64 6.13 -0.27 -3.91
N PHE A 65 6.84 0.79 -3.49
CA PHE A 65 8.19 1.08 -4.02
C PHE A 65 9.28 0.13 -3.51
N TYR A 66 8.97 -0.70 -2.51
CA TYR A 66 9.90 -1.68 -1.94
C TYR A 66 9.74 -3.10 -2.53
N PHE A 67 8.79 -3.30 -3.45
CA PHE A 67 8.52 -4.57 -4.15
C PHE A 67 8.82 -4.45 -5.65
#